data_AF-A0A354ZMM7-F1
#
_entry.id   AF-A0A354ZMM7-F1
#
_cell.length_a   1.000
_cell.length_b   1.000
_cell.length_c   1.000
_cell.angle_alpha   90.00
_cell.angle_beta   90.00
_cell.angle_gamma   90.00
#
_symmetry.space_group_name_H-M   'P 1'
#
loop_
_entity.id
_entity.type
_entity.pdbx_description
1 polymer ?
#
loop_
_entity_poly.entity_id
_entity_poly.type
_entity_poly.pdbx_seq_one_letter_code
_entity_poly.pdbx_strand_id
1 'polypeptide(L)'
;MSYLWLGGRCRYCREPISLQYPIVELATGLLYAAVVAVHGGSLLGLKYLIFVSLLMIVAGTDINTRLIPNAVTYPGMAIGLILSLFVPGISLLQSIIGLLVCGGVVYLLALASRGGM
;
A
#
# COMPACT_ATOMS: atom_id res chain seq x y z
N MET A 1 -18.33 -0.44 0.54
CA MET A 1 -19.09 -0.30 1.81
C MET A 1 -19.79 -1.61 2.14
N SER A 2 -19.01 -2.64 2.37
CA SER A 2 -19.40 -4.01 2.63
C SER A 2 -19.82 -4.14 4.10
N TYR A 3 -19.12 -3.45 5.01
CA TYR A 3 -19.42 -3.46 6.45
C TYR A 3 -20.81 -2.90 6.80
N LEU A 4 -21.20 -1.78 6.18
CA LEU A 4 -22.51 -1.17 6.37
C LEU A 4 -23.64 -2.05 5.81
N TRP A 5 -23.42 -2.71 4.68
CA TRP A 5 -24.37 -3.67 4.11
C TRP A 5 -24.49 -4.97 4.91
N LEU A 6 -23.44 -5.35 5.64
CA LEU A 6 -23.42 -6.53 6.51
C LEU A 6 -23.85 -6.20 7.96
N GLY A 7 -24.19 -4.95 8.27
CA GLY A 7 -24.63 -4.53 9.60
C GLY A 7 -23.60 -4.77 10.70
N GLY A 8 -22.30 -4.70 10.36
CA GLY A 8 -21.20 -4.92 11.30
C GLY A 8 -21.05 -6.36 11.80
N ARG A 9 -21.74 -7.34 11.18
CA ARG A 9 -21.66 -8.75 11.54
C ARG A 9 -21.35 -9.63 10.33
N CYS A 10 -20.58 -10.68 10.53
CA CYS A 10 -20.30 -11.66 9.48
C CYS A 10 -21.61 -12.30 8.97
N ARG A 11 -21.82 -12.40 7.64
CA ARG A 11 -23.03 -12.99 7.03
C ARG A 11 -23.26 -14.46 7.41
N TYR A 12 -22.16 -15.21 7.55
CA TYR A 12 -22.19 -16.65 7.84
C TYR A 12 -22.04 -16.96 9.33
N CYS A 13 -21.24 -16.17 10.03
CA CYS A 13 -20.80 -16.42 11.39
C CYS A 13 -21.54 -15.60 12.46
N ARG A 14 -22.19 -14.48 12.09
CA ARG A 14 -22.80 -13.48 12.98
C ARG A 14 -21.88 -12.81 14.03
N GLU A 15 -20.61 -13.19 14.08
CA GLU A 15 -19.58 -12.56 14.91
C GLU A 15 -19.43 -11.06 14.57
N PRO A 16 -19.19 -10.18 15.57
CA PRO A 16 -18.89 -8.77 15.33
C PRO A 16 -17.62 -8.61 14.50
N ILE A 17 -17.72 -7.84 13.41
CA ILE A 17 -16.55 -7.51 12.59
C ILE A 17 -15.77 -6.40 13.31
N SER A 18 -14.46 -6.60 13.51
CA SER A 18 -13.55 -5.61 14.11
C SER A 18 -13.68 -4.25 13.42
N LEU A 19 -13.63 -3.16 14.20
CA LEU A 19 -13.67 -1.77 13.71
C LEU A 19 -12.51 -1.43 12.77
N GLN A 20 -11.45 -2.23 12.73
CA GLN A 20 -10.36 -2.09 11.76
C GLN A 20 -10.85 -2.25 10.31
N TYR A 21 -11.80 -3.15 10.07
CA TYR A 21 -12.34 -3.42 8.72
C TYR A 21 -13.08 -2.23 8.09
N PRO A 22 -14.06 -1.59 8.76
CA PRO A 22 -14.73 -0.42 8.21
C PRO A 22 -13.78 0.77 8.04
N ILE A 23 -12.79 0.94 8.92
CA ILE A 23 -11.79 2.01 8.79
C ILE A 23 -10.93 1.80 7.54
N VAL A 24 -10.41 0.59 7.32
CA VAL A 24 -9.62 0.25 6.13
C VAL A 24 -10.45 0.40 4.85
N GLU A 25 -11.71 -0.01 4.88
CA GLU A 25 -12.62 0.11 3.74
C GLU A 25 -12.93 1.58 3.40
N LEU A 26 -13.20 2.41 4.42
CA LEU A 26 -13.39 3.86 4.25
C LEU A 26 -12.12 4.54 3.75
N ALA A 27 -10.97 4.24 4.36
CA ALA A 27 -9.69 4.81 3.96
C ALA A 27 -9.35 4.46 2.50
N THR A 28 -9.51 3.19 2.11
CA THR A 28 -9.28 2.75 0.73
C THR A 28 -10.22 3.46 -0.24
N GLY A 29 -11.52 3.53 0.08
CA GLY A 29 -12.50 4.22 -0.75
C GLY A 29 -12.21 5.71 -0.93
N LEU A 30 -11.84 6.40 0.15
CA LEU A 30 -11.47 7.82 0.12
C LEU A 30 -10.19 8.07 -0.68
N LEU A 31 -9.16 7.24 -0.48
CA LEU A 31 -7.91 7.38 -1.23
C LEU A 31 -8.12 7.10 -2.72
N TYR A 32 -8.92 6.09 -3.08
CA TYR A 32 -9.26 5.80 -4.47
C TYR A 32 -10.05 6.95 -5.10
N ALA A 33 -11.06 7.46 -4.38
CA ALA A 33 -11.83 8.62 -4.83
C ALA A 33 -10.93 9.84 -5.03
N ALA A 34 -9.98 10.10 -4.12
CA ALA A 34 -9.01 11.19 -4.26
C ALA A 34 -8.11 11.01 -5.49
N VAL A 35 -7.57 9.81 -5.72
CA VAL A 35 -6.74 9.53 -6.91
C VAL A 35 -7.53 9.75 -8.20
N VAL A 36 -8.76 9.23 -8.26
CA VAL A 36 -9.62 9.38 -9.45
C VAL A 36 -10.04 10.84 -9.64
N ALA A 37 -10.30 11.59 -8.56
CA ALA A 37 -10.67 12.99 -8.65
C ALA A 37 -9.54 13.88 -9.20
N VAL A 38 -8.28 13.60 -8.83
CA VAL A 38 -7.14 14.43 -9.27
C VAL A 38 -6.57 13.96 -10.62
N HIS A 39 -6.61 12.67 -10.93
CA HIS A 39 -5.89 12.11 -12.10
C HIS A 39 -6.81 11.45 -13.15
N GLY A 40 -8.11 11.33 -12.86
CA GLY A 40 -9.09 10.71 -13.74
C GLY A 40 -8.74 9.26 -14.10
N GLY A 41 -9.19 8.81 -15.28
CA GLY A 41 -8.90 7.50 -15.85
C GLY A 41 -7.56 7.39 -16.58
N SER A 42 -6.57 8.23 -16.22
CA SER A 42 -5.25 8.22 -16.87
C SER A 42 -4.37 7.05 -16.41
N LEU A 43 -3.34 6.69 -17.20
CA LEU A 43 -2.32 5.72 -16.77
C LEU A 43 -1.61 6.15 -15.47
N LEU A 44 -1.48 7.47 -15.26
CA LEU A 44 -0.93 8.01 -14.02
C LEU A 44 -1.84 7.71 -12.82
N GLY A 45 -3.16 7.86 -13.00
CA GLY A 45 -4.15 7.45 -11.99
C GLY A 45 -4.04 5.96 -11.65
N LEU A 46 -3.91 5.10 -12.66
CA LEU A 46 -3.72 3.66 -12.44
C LEU A 46 -2.46 3.35 -11.61
N LYS A 47 -1.34 4.04 -11.87
CA LYS A 47 -0.11 3.92 -11.08
C LYS A 47 -0.37 4.20 -9.59
N TYR A 48 -1.08 5.28 -9.28
CA TYR A 48 -1.37 5.64 -7.90
C TYR A 48 -2.43 4.74 -7.25
N LEU A 49 -3.39 4.22 -8.00
CA LEU A 49 -4.33 3.23 -7.47
C LEU A 49 -3.59 1.97 -7.02
N ILE A 50 -2.68 1.44 -7.84
CA ILE A 50 -1.83 0.29 -7.48
C ILE A 50 -0.98 0.62 -6.24
N PHE A 51 -0.39 1.82 -6.21
CA PHE A 51 0.41 2.27 -5.08
C PHE A 51 -0.41 2.35 -3.78
N VAL A 52 -1.62 2.90 -3.83
CA VAL A 52 -2.54 2.94 -2.68
C VAL A 52 -2.93 1.52 -2.26
N SER A 53 -3.19 0.60 -3.19
CA SER A 53 -3.48 -0.80 -2.83
C SER A 53 -2.34 -1.43 -2.03
N LEU A 54 -1.10 -1.27 -2.49
CA LEU A 54 0.08 -1.81 -1.82
C LEU A 54 0.26 -1.18 -0.43
N LEU A 55 0.10 0.15 -0.31
CA LEU A 55 0.17 0.85 0.97
C LEU A 55 -0.89 0.36 1.95
N MET A 56 -2.13 0.14 1.50
CA MET A 56 -3.21 -0.34 2.38
C MET A 56 -2.93 -1.78 2.87
N ILE A 57 -2.36 -2.65 2.03
CA ILE A 57 -1.96 -4.00 2.44
C ILE A 57 -0.84 -3.95 3.49
N VAL A 58 0.19 -3.13 3.26
CA VAL A 58 1.32 -3.00 4.18
C VAL A 58 0.86 -2.37 5.49
N ALA A 59 0.11 -1.27 5.46
CA ALA A 59 -0.41 -0.60 6.65
C ALA A 59 -1.36 -1.50 7.46
N GLY A 60 -2.24 -2.24 6.78
CA GLY A 60 -3.14 -3.20 7.44
C GLY A 60 -2.37 -4.35 8.10
N THR A 61 -1.30 -4.83 7.47
CA THR A 61 -0.45 -5.88 8.05
C THR A 61 0.36 -5.34 9.22
N ASP A 62 0.95 -4.15 9.09
CA ASP A 62 1.76 -3.49 10.12
C ASP A 62 0.96 -3.22 11.40
N ILE A 63 -0.29 -2.75 11.29
CA ILE A 63 -1.17 -2.53 12.45
C ILE A 63 -1.45 -3.85 13.20
N ASN A 64 -1.57 -4.97 12.48
CA ASN A 64 -1.95 -6.25 13.04
C ASN A 64 -0.77 -7.04 13.61
N THR A 65 0.34 -7.09 12.89
CA THR A 65 1.48 -7.95 13.21
C THR A 65 2.79 -7.20 13.41
N ARG A 66 2.84 -5.88 13.14
CA ARG A 66 4.04 -5.04 13.16
C ARG A 66 5.19 -5.60 12.30
N LEU A 67 4.83 -6.38 11.29
CA LEU A 67 5.77 -6.99 10.35
C LEU A 67 5.44 -6.51 8.95
N ILE A 68 6.46 -6.04 8.23
CA ILE A 68 6.32 -5.63 6.84
C ILE A 68 6.55 -6.88 5.97
N PRO A 69 5.52 -7.40 5.27
CA PRO A 69 5.65 -8.62 4.52
C PRO A 69 6.53 -8.40 3.28
N ASN A 70 7.71 -9.04 3.27
CA ASN A 70 8.61 -9.05 2.13
C ASN A 70 7.93 -9.53 0.83
N ALA A 71 6.94 -10.42 0.95
CA ALA A 71 6.11 -10.90 -0.14
C ALA A 71 5.26 -9.81 -0.83
N VAL A 72 5.08 -8.64 -0.20
CA VAL A 72 4.40 -7.47 -0.78
C VAL A 72 5.42 -6.40 -1.15
N THR A 73 6.43 -6.19 -0.31
CA THR A 73 7.46 -5.15 -0.51
C THR A 73 8.31 -5.39 -1.75
N TYR A 74 8.86 -6.60 -1.95
CA TYR A 74 9.70 -6.89 -3.11
C TYR A 74 8.95 -6.80 -4.44
N PRO A 75 7.78 -7.44 -4.63
CA PRO A 75 7.02 -7.26 -5.87
C PRO A 75 6.52 -5.82 -6.01
N GLY A 76 6.19 -5.13 -4.92
CA GLY A 76 5.83 -3.71 -4.96
C GLY A 76 6.94 -2.81 -5.51
N MET A 77 8.19 -3.06 -5.10
CA MET A 77 9.38 -2.37 -5.64
C MET A 77 9.55 -2.66 -7.14
N ALA A 78 9.40 -3.92 -7.56
CA ALA A 78 9.50 -4.31 -8.96
C ALA A 78 8.41 -3.64 -9.82
N ILE A 79 7.16 -3.68 -9.37
CA ILE A 79 6.02 -3.03 -10.03
C ILE A 79 6.25 -1.52 -10.12
N GLY A 80 6.72 -0.88 -9.06
CA GLY A 80 7.02 0.56 -9.04
C GLY A 80 8.09 0.96 -10.06
N LEU A 81 9.18 0.18 -10.16
CA LEU A 81 10.23 0.40 -11.17
C LEU A 81 9.71 0.20 -12.60
N ILE A 82 8.94 -0.86 -12.84
CA ILE A 82 8.33 -1.12 -14.15
C ILE A 82 7.39 0.03 -14.52
N LEU A 83 6.52 0.47 -13.61
CA LEU A 83 5.62 1.59 -13.87
C LEU A 83 6.38 2.91 -14.11
N SER A 84 7.55 3.11 -13.52
CA SER A 84 8.40 4.27 -13.80
C SER A 84 8.95 4.32 -15.23
N LEU A 85 9.00 3.19 -15.94
CA LEU A 85 9.42 3.13 -17.35
C LEU A 85 8.29 3.55 -18.30
N PHE A 86 7.05 3.17 -17.98
CA PHE A 86 5.90 3.33 -18.86
C PHE A 86 5.03 4.55 -18.53
N VAL A 87 5.05 5.03 -17.29
CA VAL A 87 4.19 6.12 -16.82
C VAL A 87 5.02 7.39 -16.61
N PRO A 88 4.79 8.45 -17.40
CA PRO A 88 5.51 9.70 -17.26
C PRO A 88 5.23 10.36 -15.91
N GLY A 89 6.26 10.91 -15.28
CA GLY A 89 6.15 11.68 -14.03
C GLY A 89 7.41 11.67 -13.18
N ILE A 90 8.10 10.52 -13.09
CA ILE A 90 9.36 10.37 -12.34
C ILE A 90 10.37 9.73 -13.29
N SER A 91 11.57 10.30 -13.39
CA SER A 91 12.62 9.71 -14.22
C SER A 91 13.13 8.41 -13.60
N LEU A 92 13.58 7.47 -14.44
CA LEU A 92 14.13 6.20 -13.95
C LEU A 92 15.30 6.40 -12.98
N LEU A 93 16.12 7.43 -13.21
CA LEU A 93 17.19 7.81 -12.31
C LEU A 93 16.66 8.22 -10.93
N GLN A 94 15.59 9.02 -10.86
CA GLN A 94 14.96 9.39 -9.59
C GLN A 94 14.36 8.18 -8.87
N SER A 95 13.76 7.24 -9.61
CA SER A 95 13.23 6.00 -9.04
C SER A 95 14.32 5.10 -8.45
N ILE A 96 15.47 4.98 -9.12
CA ILE A 96 16.63 4.23 -8.61
C ILE A 96 17.24 4.92 -7.39
N ILE A 97 17.42 6.24 -7.44
CA ILE A 97 17.95 7.01 -6.30
C ILE A 97 17.01 6.86 -5.10
N GLY A 98 15.70 6.98 -5.30
CA GLY A 98 14.71 6.78 -4.25
C GLY A 98 14.78 5.38 -3.64
N LEU A 99 14.91 4.33 -4.47
CA LEU A 99 15.08 2.96 -4.01
C LEU A 99 16.36 2.78 -3.19
N LEU A 100 17.49 3.30 -3.66
CA LEU A 100 18.78 3.18 -2.97
C LEU A 100 18.81 3.97 -1.67
N VAL A 101 18.24 5.18 -1.64
CA VAL A 101 18.21 6.01 -0.43
C VAL A 101 17.25 5.42 0.59
N CYS A 102 15.98 5.22 0.23
CA CYS A 102 14.99 4.71 1.19
C CYS A 102 15.27 3.27 1.59
N GLY A 103 15.54 2.40 0.61
CA GLY A 103 15.89 0.99 0.86
C GLY A 103 17.23 0.86 1.58
N GLY A 104 18.23 1.66 1.21
CA GLY A 104 19.54 1.66 1.85
C GLY A 104 19.49 2.13 3.29
N VAL A 105 18.71 3.17 3.62
CA VAL A 105 18.52 3.62 5.01
C VAL A 105 17.88 2.52 5.85
N VAL A 106 16.81 1.89 5.37
CA VAL A 106 16.14 0.78 6.10
C VAL A 106 17.09 -0.41 6.27
N TYR A 107 17.87 -0.74 5.24
CA TYR A 107 18.86 -1.82 5.31
C TYR A 107 19.99 -1.50 6.28
N LEU A 108 20.47 -0.26 6.31
CA LEU A 108 21.48 0.20 7.28
C LEU A 108 20.94 0.14 8.70
N LEU A 109 19.68 0.51 8.92
CA LEU A 109 19.02 0.36 10.23
C LEU A 109 18.92 -1.12 10.62
N ALA A 110 18.60 -2.01 9.68
CA ALA A 110 18.58 -3.46 9.90
C ALA A 110 19.95 -4.02 10.30
N LEU A 111 21.02 -3.54 9.66
CA LEU A 111 22.39 -3.91 9.99
C LEU A 111 22.81 -3.36 11.36
N ALA A 112 22.46 -2.11 11.65
CA ALA A 112 22.74 -1.46 12.92
C ALA A 112 21.97 -2.12 14.09
N SER A 113 20.75 -2.61 13.84
CA SER A 113 19.94 -3.30 14.85
C SER A 113 20.32 -4.77 15.07
N ARG A 114 21.41 -5.27 14.46
CA ARG A 114 21.87 -6.68 14.53
C ARG A 114 20.74 -7.68 14.21
N GLY A 115 19.97 -7.43 13.16
CA GLY A 115 18.91 -8.34 12.71
C GLY A 115 17.63 -8.29 13.54
N GLY A 116 17.46 -7.28 14.40
CA GLY A 116 16.21 -7.01 15.11
C GLY A 116 15.23 -6.21 14.25
N MET A 117 14.73 -6.82 13.18
CA MET A 117 13.51 -6.40 12.46
C MET A 117 12.73 -7.64 12.07
#